data_AF-A0A524L657-F1
#
_entry.id   AF-A0A524L657-F1
#
_cell.length_a   1.000
_cell.length_b   1.000
_cell.length_c   1.000
_cell.angle_alpha   90.00
_cell.angle_beta   90.00
_cell.angle_gamma   90.00
#
_symmetry.space_group_name_H-M   'P 1'
#
loop_
_entity.id
_entity.type
_entity.pdbx_description
1 polymer ?
#
loop_
_entity_poly.entity_id
_entity_poly.type
_entity_poly.pdbx_seq_one_letter_code
_entity_poly.pdbx_strand_id
1 'polypeptide(L)'
;MKVDYLVEQGIIKDDVVAQIGAGKYIPKKIEYLRFAPSLEEYYLNADIIVSNCGAGTIMENVTKGRKLIVIQNPDVTGGHEWEIVTKMEKGDHL
;
A
#
# COMPACT_ATOMS: atom_id res chain seq x y z
N MET A 1 -1.20 0.33 14.46
CA MET A 1 -0.71 0.71 13.12
C MET A 1 -0.40 2.20 13.13
N LYS A 2 0.72 2.68 12.55
CA LYS A 2 1.11 4.10 12.65
C LYS A 2 0.14 5.05 11.96
N VAL A 3 -0.40 4.67 10.79
CA VAL A 3 -1.36 5.50 10.04
C VAL A 3 -2.63 5.78 10.85
N ASP A 4 -3.20 4.75 11.50
CA ASP A 4 -4.38 4.89 12.38
C ASP A 4 -4.14 5.90 13.52
N TYR A 5 -2.95 5.89 14.12
CA TYR A 5 -2.54 6.87 15.13
C TYR A 5 -2.40 8.29 14.55
N LEU A 6 -1.85 8.44 13.34
CA LEU A 6 -1.68 9.76 12.72
C LEU A 6 -3.03 10.39 12.34
N VAL A 7 -4.01 9.57 11.94
CA VAL A 7 -5.40 10.02 11.75
C VAL A 7 -6.01 10.42 13.09
N GLU A 8 -5.78 9.66 14.16
CA GLU A 8 -6.22 10.03 15.51
C GLU A 8 -5.69 11.39 15.97
N GLN A 9 -4.44 11.71 15.64
CA GLN A 9 -3.82 13.00 16.00
C GLN A 9 -4.22 14.15 15.07
N GLY A 10 -5.04 13.90 14.03
CA GLY A 10 -5.42 14.91 13.04
C GLY A 10 -4.27 15.38 12.15
N ILE A 11 -3.18 14.61 12.09
CA ILE A 11 -2.03 14.87 11.20
C ILE A 11 -2.41 14.47 9.78
N ILE A 12 -2.99 13.27 9.63
CA ILE A 12 -3.66 12.86 8.40
C ILE A 12 -5.13 13.23 8.57
N LYS A 13 -5.67 13.98 7.61
CA LYS A 13 -7.06 14.46 7.62
C LYS A 13 -7.89 13.86 6.48
N ASP A 14 -7.23 13.15 5.58
CA ASP A 14 -7.84 12.49 4.44
C ASP A 14 -8.53 11.18 4.85
N ASP A 15 -9.43 10.70 3.99
CA ASP A 15 -10.08 9.41 4.16
C ASP A 15 -9.07 8.28 3.92
N VAL A 16 -9.03 7.32 4.84
CA VAL A 16 -8.09 6.20 4.79
C VAL A 16 -8.82 4.87 4.92
N VAL A 17 -8.51 3.96 3.99
CA VAL A 17 -8.93 2.57 4.02
C VAL A 17 -7.69 1.68 4.03
N ALA A 18 -7.62 0.72 4.97
CA ALA A 18 -6.49 -0.20 5.08
C ALA A 18 -6.89 -1.67 4.87
N GLN A 19 -6.21 -2.36 3.96
CA GLN A 19 -6.23 -3.83 3.94
C GLN A 19 -5.21 -4.37 4.93
N ILE A 20 -5.67 -4.96 6.04
CA ILE A 20 -4.82 -5.38 7.17
C ILE A 20 -4.45 -6.86 7.16
N GLY A 21 -4.98 -7.65 6.22
CA GLY A 21 -4.70 -9.07 6.08
C GLY A 21 -4.88 -9.86 7.38
N ALA A 22 -3.95 -10.76 7.67
CA ALA A 22 -3.90 -11.53 8.91
C ALA A 22 -3.28 -10.77 10.11
N GLY A 23 -3.03 -9.46 9.97
CA GLY A 23 -2.47 -8.62 11.04
C GLY A 23 -3.36 -8.63 12.29
N LYS A 24 -2.76 -8.64 13.48
CA LYS A 24 -3.52 -8.70 14.74
C LYS A 24 -4.14 -7.37 15.15
N TYR A 25 -3.56 -6.26 14.70
CA TYR A 25 -4.05 -4.93 15.02
C TYR A 25 -5.36 -4.62 14.28
N ILE A 26 -6.37 -4.14 15.01
CA ILE A 26 -7.63 -3.61 14.45
C ILE A 26 -7.57 -2.08 14.49
N PRO A 27 -7.62 -1.39 13.35
CA PRO A 27 -7.71 0.07 13.31
C PRO A 27 -8.98 0.60 14.02
N LYS A 28 -8.87 1.78 14.62
CA LYS A 28 -9.95 2.40 15.41
C LYS A 28 -10.47 3.70 14.81
N LYS A 29 -9.68 4.35 13.95
CA LYS A 29 -9.94 5.68 13.40
C LYS A 29 -10.05 5.70 11.88
N ILE A 30 -9.68 4.60 11.24
CA ILE A 30 -9.77 4.44 9.79
C ILE A 30 -10.62 3.23 9.43
N GLU A 31 -11.12 3.22 8.21
CA GLU A 31 -11.78 2.05 7.66
C GLU A 31 -10.78 0.95 7.37
N TYR A 32 -11.24 -0.30 7.45
CA TYR A 32 -10.38 -1.43 7.19
C TYR A 32 -11.13 -2.63 6.63
N LEU A 33 -10.38 -3.46 5.92
CA LEU A 33 -10.80 -4.78 5.48
C LEU A 33 -9.69 -5.79 5.72
N ARG A 34 -10.05 -7.07 5.81
CA ARG A 34 -9.06 -8.14 5.97
C ARG A 34 -8.40 -8.47 4.65
N PHE A 35 -9.16 -9.10 3.77
CA PHE A 35 -8.76 -9.41 2.41
C PHE A 35 -9.95 -9.09 1.52
N ALA A 36 -9.71 -8.46 0.38
CA ALA A 36 -10.68 -8.36 -0.69
C ALA A 36 -10.32 -9.34 -1.81
N PRO A 37 -11.32 -9.92 -2.50
CA PRO A 37 -11.08 -10.72 -3.70
C PRO A 37 -10.48 -9.88 -4.85
N SER A 38 -10.72 -8.56 -4.84
CA SER A 38 -10.10 -7.60 -5.74
C SER A 38 -9.93 -6.26 -5.02
N LEU A 39 -8.83 -5.56 -5.32
CA LEU A 39 -8.57 -4.22 -4.81
C LEU A 39 -8.91 -3.11 -5.84
N GLU A 40 -9.43 -3.47 -7.02
CA GLU A 40 -9.64 -2.54 -8.13
C GLU A 40 -10.51 -1.33 -7.75
N GLU A 41 -11.61 -1.55 -7.04
CA GLU A 41 -12.50 -0.48 -6.60
C GLU A 41 -11.82 0.47 -5.61
N TYR A 42 -10.99 -0.06 -4.71
CA TYR A 42 -10.21 0.76 -3.79
C TYR A 42 -9.16 1.59 -4.53
N TYR A 43 -8.51 0.99 -5.54
CA TYR A 43 -7.53 1.70 -6.36
C TYR A 43 -8.15 2.81 -7.21
N LEU A 44 -9.35 2.60 -7.76
CA LEU A 44 -10.05 3.61 -8.56
C LEU A 44 -10.45 4.85 -7.73
N ASN A 45 -10.75 4.65 -6.45
CA ASN A 45 -11.14 5.72 -5.54
C ASN A 45 -9.94 6.33 -4.77
N ALA A 46 -8.73 5.79 -4.92
CA ALA A 46 -7.57 6.25 -4.17
C ALA A 46 -6.79 7.32 -4.95
N ASP A 47 -6.56 8.48 -4.30
CA ASP A 47 -5.64 9.48 -4.80
C ASP A 47 -4.18 9.02 -4.70
N ILE A 48 -3.85 8.26 -3.65
CA ILE A 48 -2.52 7.74 -3.36
C ILE A 48 -2.65 6.33 -2.77
N ILE A 49 -1.80 5.42 -3.23
CA ILE A 49 -1.69 4.06 -2.73
C ILE A 49 -0.39 3.93 -1.94
N VAL A 50 -0.45 3.40 -0.72
CA VAL A 50 0.73 3.13 0.11
C VAL A 50 0.77 1.66 0.48
N SER A 51 1.85 0.94 0.13
CA SER A 51 1.86 -0.50 0.36
C SER A 51 3.27 -1.12 0.38
N ASN A 52 3.44 -2.17 1.18
CA ASN A 52 4.58 -3.08 1.12
C ASN A 52 4.31 -4.17 0.06
N CYS A 53 3.90 -3.77 -1.13
CA CYS A 53 3.44 -4.64 -2.21
C CYS A 53 4.39 -5.82 -2.48
N GLY A 54 3.82 -6.97 -2.85
CA GLY A 54 4.56 -7.96 -3.63
C GLY A 54 4.68 -7.54 -5.10
N ALA A 55 5.57 -8.20 -5.84
CA ALA A 55 5.88 -7.93 -7.25
C ALA A 55 4.64 -7.70 -8.15
N GLY A 56 3.62 -8.56 -8.04
CA GLY A 56 2.41 -8.46 -8.87
C GLY A 56 1.60 -7.20 -8.62
N THR A 57 1.47 -6.78 -7.36
CA THR A 57 0.76 -5.56 -6.99
C THR A 57 1.51 -4.30 -7.42
N ILE A 58 2.85 -4.31 -7.36
CA ILE A 58 3.67 -3.22 -7.89
C ILE A 58 3.41 -3.07 -9.39
N MET A 59 3.59 -4.17 -10.14
CA MET A 59 3.43 -4.18 -11.59
C MET A 59 2.03 -3.73 -12.03
N GLU A 60 0.98 -4.24 -11.39
CA GLU A 60 -0.40 -3.85 -11.68
C GLU A 60 -0.61 -2.34 -11.55
N ASN A 61 -0.17 -1.74 -10.43
CA ASN A 61 -0.43 -0.33 -10.16
C ASN A 61 0.43 0.60 -11.02
N VAL A 62 1.70 0.24 -11.21
CA VAL A 62 2.65 0.94 -12.08
C VAL A 62 2.15 0.96 -13.53
N THR A 63 1.81 -0.21 -14.09
CA THR A 63 1.35 -0.30 -15.49
C THR A 63 0.03 0.43 -15.75
N LYS A 64 -0.80 0.60 -14.72
CA LYS A 64 -2.04 1.40 -14.78
C LYS A 64 -1.80 2.89 -14.47
N GLY A 65 -0.55 3.33 -14.27
CA GLY A 65 -0.19 4.73 -14.02
C GLY A 65 -0.69 5.27 -12.69
N ARG A 66 -0.92 4.40 -11.69
CA ARG A 66 -1.44 4.80 -10.38
C ARG A 66 -0.32 5.35 -9.50
N LYS A 67 -0.66 6.34 -8.67
CA LYS A 67 0.28 6.92 -7.69
C LYS A 67 0.54 5.94 -6.56
N LEU A 68 1.65 5.22 -6.62
CA LEU A 68 2.04 4.19 -5.66
C LEU A 68 3.29 4.60 -4.88
N ILE A 69 3.19 4.58 -3.55
CA ILE A 69 4.32 4.69 -2.63
C ILE A 69 4.61 3.28 -2.09
N VAL A 70 5.74 2.71 -2.49
CA VAL A 70 6.17 1.40 -2.00
C VAL A 70 6.98 1.57 -0.71
N ILE A 71 6.56 0.88 0.36
CA ILE A 71 7.28 0.88 1.64
C ILE A 71 7.90 -0.50 1.84
N GLN A 72 9.21 -0.55 2.04
CA GLN A 72 9.88 -1.81 2.35
C GLN A 72 9.49 -2.31 3.74
N ASN A 73 9.14 -3.60 3.84
CA ASN A 73 9.09 -4.29 5.12
C ASN A 73 10.44 -4.99 5.37
N PRO A 74 11.26 -4.47 6.30
CA PRO A 74 12.59 -5.04 6.60
C PRO A 74 12.52 -6.46 7.18
N ASP A 75 11.36 -6.90 7.68
CA ASP A 75 11.16 -8.24 8.24
C ASP A 75 10.90 -9.31 7.17
N VAL A 76 10.67 -8.91 5.91
CA VAL A 76 10.51 -9.83 4.78
C VAL A 76 11.89 -10.13 4.20
N THR A 77 12.45 -11.27 4.58
CA THR A 77 13.76 -11.76 4.12
C THR A 77 13.69 -12.20 2.66
N GLY A 78 14.52 -11.58 1.79
CA GLY A 78 14.71 -12.01 0.40
C GLY A 78 15.14 -10.90 -0.54
N GLY A 79 14.67 -9.67 -0.34
CA GLY A 79 15.07 -8.48 -1.13
C GLY A 79 14.68 -8.51 -2.62
N HIS A 80 14.10 -9.60 -3.11
CA HIS A 80 13.71 -9.76 -4.52
C HIS A 80 12.66 -8.74 -4.96
N GLU A 81 11.76 -8.34 -4.07
CA GLU A 81 10.78 -7.28 -4.33
C GLU A 81 11.47 -5.94 -4.62
N TRP A 82 12.61 -5.67 -3.98
CA TRP A 82 13.35 -4.43 -4.17
C TRP A 82 14.08 -4.38 -5.51
N GLU A 83 14.55 -5.53 -6.03
CA GLU A 83 15.09 -5.59 -7.39
C GLU A 83 14.05 -5.18 -8.44
N ILE A 84 12.78 -5.51 -8.20
CA ILE A 84 11.67 -5.17 -9.08
C ILE A 84 11.35 -3.68 -9.00
N VAL A 85 11.25 -3.13 -7.78
CA VAL A 85 11.08 -1.66 -7.58
C VAL A 85 12.20 -0.90 -8.27
N THR A 86 13.46 -1.29 -8.02
CA THR A 86 14.65 -0.64 -8.59
C THR A 86 14.65 -0.70 -10.13
N LYS A 87 14.22 -1.82 -10.72
CA LYS A 87 14.11 -1.95 -12.18
C LYS A 87 12.99 -1.08 -12.75
N MET A 88 11.87 -0.94 -12.05
CA MET A 88 10.75 -0.10 -12.49
C MET A 88 11.08 1.39 -12.37
N GLU A 89 11.77 1.83 -11.32
CA GLU A 89 12.29 3.20 -11.21
C GLU A 89 13.26 3.51 -12.35
N LYS A 90 14.21 2.62 -12.64
CA LYS A 90 15.17 2.80 -13.73
C LYS A 90 14.55 2.77 -15.13
N GLY A 91 13.35 2.22 -15.27
CA GLY A 91 12.62 2.13 -16.53
C GLY A 91 11.68 3.32 -16.80
N ASP A 92 11.69 4.36 -15.96
CA ASP A 92 10.73 5.49 -16.03
C ASP A 92 9.26 5.03 -15.84
N HIS A 93 9.06 3.98 -15.03
CA HIS A 93 7.74 3.42 -14.76
C HIS A 93 7.19 3.78 -13.37
N LEU A 94 7.96 4.47 -12.52
CA LEU A 94 7.56 4.91 -11.18
C LEU A 94 7.69 6.42 -11.03
#